data_AF-A0A848SPS3-F1
#
_entry.id   AF-A0A848SPS3-F1
#
_cell.length_a   1.000
_cell.length_b   1.000
_cell.length_c   1.000
_cell.angle_alpha   90.00
_cell.angle_beta   90.00
_cell.angle_gamma   90.00
#
_symmetry.space_group_name_H-M   'P 1'
#
loop_
_entity.id
_entity.type
_entity.pdbx_description
1 polymer ?
#
loop_
_entity_poly.entity_id
_entity_poly.type
_entity_poly.pdbx_seq_one_letter_code
_entity_poly.pdbx_strand_id
1 'polypeptide(L)'
;MFRALSLSIGQLGDPAFLKVLAKSLLLTLVIFAVLAFGLYWLLVWFFAWLGWGDGSGMAAATAAILIALASGWLLFRVIAIAVIGLFTEEIVEAVERKHYPREAAMATKASRAAQVRIALASVGRAIGWNLLALPLYILLLFTVIGPAIAFFAVNALLLGRDLGELVAARHVPKASWRDWLASTRGRRLQIGIVAAGLFMVPVANLLAPVLGAAMAAHMLHRKEA
;
A
#
# COMPACT_ATOMS: atom_id res chain seq x y z
N MET A 1 -6.05 10.69 16.09
CA MET A 1 -6.13 9.50 15.22
C MET A 1 -7.54 8.93 15.20
N PHE A 2 -8.14 8.57 16.34
CA PHE A 2 -9.55 8.14 16.40
C PHE A 2 -10.54 9.12 15.75
N ARG A 3 -10.36 10.44 15.92
CA ARG A 3 -11.18 11.46 15.26
C ARG A 3 -11.04 11.49 13.73
N ALA A 4 -9.86 11.15 13.19
CA ALA A 4 -9.64 11.06 11.74
C ALA A 4 -10.31 9.79 11.18
N LEU A 5 -10.19 8.66 11.90
CA LEU A 5 -10.88 7.43 11.55
C LEU A 5 -12.41 7.62 11.57
N SER A 6 -12.96 8.27 12.60
CA SER A 6 -14.41 8.54 12.68
C SER A 6 -14.90 9.50 11.59
N LEU A 7 -14.11 10.52 11.24
CA LEU A 7 -14.43 11.44 10.16
C LEU A 7 -14.43 10.72 8.79
N SER A 8 -13.49 9.82 8.56
CA SER A 8 -13.45 9.03 7.33
C SER A 8 -14.58 7.99 7.25
N ILE A 9 -14.98 7.38 8.38
CA ILE A 9 -16.16 6.50 8.43
C ILE A 9 -17.44 7.31 8.13
N GLY A 10 -17.57 8.52 8.67
CA GLY A 10 -18.69 9.42 8.37
C GLY A 10 -18.76 9.89 6.90
N GLN A 11 -17.65 9.79 6.16
CA GLN A 11 -17.60 10.14 4.73
C GLN A 11 -18.05 9.02 3.79
N LEU A 12 -18.24 7.79 4.29
CA LEU A 12 -18.66 6.65 3.46
C LEU A 12 -20.03 6.86 2.79
N GLY A 13 -20.87 7.77 3.30
CA GLY A 13 -22.16 8.11 2.68
C GLY A 13 -22.10 9.17 1.58
N ASP A 14 -20.94 9.79 1.33
CA ASP A 14 -20.81 10.87 0.33
C ASP A 14 -20.70 10.26 -1.10
N PRO A 15 -21.57 10.62 -2.06
CA PRO A 15 -21.55 10.06 -3.40
C PRO A 15 -20.26 10.34 -4.17
N ALA A 16 -19.53 11.43 -3.87
CA ALA A 16 -18.22 11.68 -4.45
C ALA A 16 -17.18 10.68 -3.93
N PHE A 17 -17.23 10.37 -2.64
CA PHE A 17 -16.34 9.40 -1.99
C PHE A 17 -16.62 7.98 -2.47
N LEU A 18 -17.90 7.60 -2.60
CA LEU A 18 -18.32 6.30 -3.11
C LEU A 18 -17.87 6.05 -4.56
N LYS A 19 -17.85 7.08 -5.41
CA LYS A 19 -17.31 6.96 -6.78
C LYS A 19 -15.82 6.65 -6.79
N VAL A 20 -15.04 7.32 -5.94
CA VAL A 20 -13.60 7.05 -5.80
C VAL A 20 -13.36 5.65 -5.25
N LEU A 21 -14.13 5.26 -4.23
CA LEU A 21 -14.07 3.92 -3.64
C LEU A 21 -14.42 2.83 -4.66
N ALA A 22 -15.47 3.02 -5.47
CA ALA A 22 -15.87 2.06 -6.48
C ALA A 22 -14.80 1.91 -7.58
N LYS A 23 -14.21 3.02 -8.04
CA LYS A 23 -13.07 2.98 -8.98
C LYS A 23 -11.86 2.27 -8.38
N SER A 24 -11.53 2.55 -7.12
CA SER A 24 -10.40 1.91 -6.45
C SER A 24 -10.62 0.42 -6.27
N LEU A 25 -11.85 0.02 -5.91
CA LEU A 25 -12.22 -1.39 -5.78
C LEU A 25 -12.15 -2.11 -7.12
N LEU A 26 -12.74 -1.54 -8.18
CA LEU A 26 -12.69 -2.14 -9.51
C LEU A 26 -11.25 -2.32 -9.98
N LEU A 27 -10.40 -1.30 -9.82
CA LEU A 27 -8.99 -1.40 -10.20
C LEU A 27 -8.24 -2.45 -9.37
N THR A 28 -8.52 -2.52 -8.07
CA THR A 28 -7.97 -3.55 -7.18
C THR A 28 -8.30 -4.93 -7.71
N LEU A 29 -9.56 -5.18 -8.10
CA LEU A 29 -9.99 -6.45 -8.68
C LEU A 29 -9.30 -6.75 -10.01
N VAL A 30 -9.15 -5.76 -10.89
CA VAL A 30 -8.44 -5.92 -12.17
C VAL A 30 -6.97 -6.29 -11.95
N ILE A 31 -6.28 -5.61 -11.04
CA ILE A 31 -4.88 -5.92 -10.71
C ILE A 31 -4.78 -7.34 -10.13
N PHE A 32 -5.70 -7.72 -9.23
CA PHE A 32 -5.77 -9.09 -8.71
C PHE A 32 -5.93 -10.12 -9.83
N ALA A 33 -6.87 -9.90 -10.76
CA ALA A 33 -7.11 -10.81 -11.87
C ALA A 33 -5.88 -10.95 -12.77
N VAL A 34 -5.24 -9.83 -13.14
CA VAL A 34 -4.04 -9.84 -13.98
C VAL A 34 -2.88 -10.56 -13.30
N LEU A 35 -2.63 -10.27 -12.03
CA LEU A 35 -1.52 -10.88 -11.28
C LEU A 35 -1.77 -12.36 -10.98
N ALA A 36 -3.01 -12.73 -10.62
CA ALA A 36 -3.37 -14.13 -10.39
C ALA A 36 -3.25 -14.95 -11.67
N PHE A 37 -3.73 -14.42 -12.80
CA PHE A 37 -3.61 -15.06 -14.10
C PHE A 37 -2.14 -15.18 -14.54
N GLY A 38 -1.36 -14.09 -14.39
CA GLY A 38 0.08 -14.10 -14.70
C GLY A 38 0.86 -15.10 -13.84
N LEU A 39 0.58 -15.16 -12.53
CA LEU A 39 1.21 -16.12 -11.62
C LEU A 39 0.83 -17.55 -11.96
N TYR A 40 -0.44 -17.81 -12.30
CA TYR A 40 -0.90 -19.13 -12.72
C TYR A 40 -0.10 -19.63 -13.93
N TRP A 41 -0.03 -18.82 -15.00
CA TRP A 41 0.73 -19.21 -16.20
C TRP A 41 2.22 -19.36 -15.95
N LEU A 42 2.79 -18.48 -15.11
CA LEU A 42 4.19 -18.59 -14.70
C LEU A 42 4.47 -19.91 -13.96
N LEU A 43 3.57 -20.31 -13.06
CA LEU A 43 3.67 -21.57 -12.31
C LEU A 43 3.52 -22.78 -13.22
N VAL A 44 2.53 -22.76 -14.13
CA VAL A 44 2.35 -23.83 -15.13
C VAL A 44 3.61 -23.99 -15.97
N TRP A 45 4.15 -22.90 -16.50
CA TRP A 45 5.38 -22.91 -17.28
C TRP A 45 6.58 -23.40 -16.45
N PHE A 46 6.73 -22.92 -15.22
CA PHE A 46 7.85 -23.28 -14.35
C PHE A 46 7.82 -24.76 -13.94
N PHE A 47 6.65 -25.28 -13.60
CA PHE A 47 6.51 -26.70 -13.26
C PHE A 47 6.66 -27.61 -14.48
N ALA A 48 6.19 -27.19 -15.66
CA ALA A 48 6.46 -27.92 -16.90
C ALA A 48 7.97 -27.98 -17.19
N TRP A 49 8.69 -26.87 -17.01
CA TRP A 49 10.15 -26.82 -17.17
C TRP A 49 10.90 -27.73 -16.17
N LEU A 50 10.40 -27.86 -14.95
CA LEU A 50 10.93 -28.80 -13.94
C LEU A 50 10.55 -30.27 -14.18
N GLY A 51 9.77 -30.57 -15.23
CA GLY A 51 9.26 -31.92 -15.50
C GLY A 51 8.16 -32.36 -14.52
N TRP A 52 7.52 -31.42 -13.84
CA TRP A 52 6.45 -31.65 -12.85
C TRP A 52 5.03 -31.45 -13.44
N GLY A 53 4.91 -31.35 -14.77
CA GLY A 53 3.65 -31.07 -15.47
C GLY A 53 2.55 -32.14 -15.29
N ASP A 54 2.95 -33.39 -15.05
CA ASP A 54 2.04 -34.55 -15.22
C ASP A 54 1.65 -35.22 -13.89
N GLY A 55 1.66 -34.47 -12.79
CA GLY A 55 1.15 -34.96 -11.50
C GLY A 55 2.21 -35.64 -10.63
N SER A 56 3.26 -34.90 -10.27
CA SER A 56 4.18 -35.26 -9.18
C SER A 56 3.53 -35.13 -7.78
N GLY A 57 2.43 -35.85 -7.62
CA GLY A 57 1.78 -36.45 -6.45
C GLY A 57 1.48 -35.61 -5.22
N MET A 58 2.47 -34.91 -4.68
CA MET A 58 2.39 -34.17 -3.41
C MET A 58 3.44 -33.06 -3.31
N ALA A 59 4.64 -33.25 -3.87
CA ALA A 59 5.71 -32.25 -3.81
C ALA A 59 5.38 -31.00 -4.64
N ALA A 60 4.88 -31.18 -5.87
CA ALA A 60 4.43 -30.05 -6.69
C ALA A 60 3.21 -29.36 -6.08
N ALA A 61 2.26 -30.12 -5.53
CA ALA A 61 1.10 -29.55 -4.85
C ALA A 61 1.50 -28.73 -3.61
N THR A 62 2.43 -29.25 -2.80
CA THR A 62 2.97 -28.55 -1.63
C THR A 62 3.73 -27.29 -2.03
N ALA A 63 4.60 -27.38 -3.04
CA ALA A 63 5.32 -26.22 -3.57
C ALA A 63 4.36 -25.17 -4.13
N ALA A 64 3.34 -25.58 -4.88
CA ALA A 64 2.32 -24.68 -5.42
C ALA A 64 1.55 -23.97 -4.29
N ILE A 65 1.16 -24.67 -3.23
CA ILE A 65 0.50 -24.07 -2.06
C ILE A 65 1.43 -23.06 -1.37
N LEU A 66 2.69 -23.43 -1.10
CA LEU A 66 3.65 -22.53 -0.47
C LEU A 66 3.92 -21.29 -1.32
N ILE A 67 4.07 -21.46 -2.65
CA ILE A 67 4.23 -20.34 -3.57
C ILE A 67 2.96 -19.50 -3.63
N ALA A 68 1.76 -20.09 -3.64
CA ALA A 68 0.50 -19.36 -3.65
C ALA A 68 0.31 -18.54 -2.36
N LEU A 69 0.66 -19.09 -1.20
CA LEU A 69 0.62 -18.38 0.09
C LEU A 69 1.65 -17.23 0.12
N ALA A 70 2.89 -17.51 -0.26
CA ALA A 70 3.95 -16.49 -0.34
C ALA A 70 3.61 -15.41 -1.36
N SER A 71 3.00 -15.80 -2.48
CA SER A 71 2.56 -14.89 -3.53
C SER A 71 1.37 -14.07 -3.09
N GLY A 72 0.33 -14.65 -2.48
CA GLY A 72 -0.80 -13.89 -1.91
C GLY A 72 -0.32 -12.83 -0.92
N TRP A 73 0.67 -13.19 -0.10
CA TRP A 73 1.32 -12.31 0.86
C TRP A 73 2.13 -11.16 0.21
N LEU A 74 2.84 -11.42 -0.90
CA LEU A 74 3.55 -10.40 -1.67
C LEU A 74 2.62 -9.54 -2.54
N LEU A 75 1.67 -10.17 -3.21
CA LEU A 75 0.66 -9.55 -4.07
C LEU A 75 -0.16 -8.53 -3.29
N PHE A 76 -0.54 -8.87 -2.06
CA PHE A 76 -1.17 -7.96 -1.12
C PHE A 76 -0.46 -6.59 -1.07
N ARG A 77 0.87 -6.59 -0.96
CA ARG A 77 1.67 -5.37 -0.87
C ARG A 77 1.76 -4.62 -2.19
N VAL A 78 1.96 -5.34 -3.30
CA VAL A 78 2.02 -4.75 -4.64
C VAL A 78 0.71 -4.03 -4.97
N ILE A 79 -0.40 -4.65 -4.61
CA ILE A 79 -1.75 -4.11 -4.82
C ILE A 79 -1.99 -2.91 -3.93
N ALA A 80 -1.63 -2.98 -2.65
CA ALA A 80 -1.71 -1.84 -1.73
C ALA A 80 -0.96 -0.62 -2.31
N ILE A 81 0.27 -0.80 -2.77
CA ILE A 81 1.08 0.28 -3.35
C ILE A 81 0.48 0.81 -4.66
N ALA A 82 0.02 -0.07 -5.56
CA ALA A 82 -0.55 0.34 -6.83
C ALA A 82 -1.85 1.14 -6.65
N VAL A 83 -2.74 0.67 -5.78
CA VAL A 83 -4.02 1.33 -5.48
C VAL A 83 -3.78 2.65 -4.75
N ILE A 84 -2.88 2.66 -3.76
CA ILE A 84 -2.48 3.90 -3.08
C ILE A 84 -1.88 4.88 -4.09
N GLY A 85 -0.91 4.47 -4.90
CA GLY A 85 -0.24 5.37 -5.85
C GLY A 85 -1.18 6.01 -6.87
N LEU A 86 -2.20 5.28 -7.33
CA LEU A 86 -3.12 5.76 -8.36
C LEU A 86 -4.27 6.61 -7.81
N PHE A 87 -4.78 6.29 -6.61
CA PHE A 87 -5.94 6.99 -6.05
C PHE A 87 -5.61 8.03 -4.99
N THR A 88 -4.38 8.05 -4.46
CA THR A 88 -4.01 8.99 -3.40
C THR A 88 -4.20 10.44 -3.83
N GLU A 89 -3.90 10.80 -5.08
CA GLU A 89 -4.13 12.18 -5.54
C GLU A 89 -5.61 12.57 -5.48
N GLU A 90 -6.50 11.73 -6.00
CA GLU A 90 -7.96 11.96 -5.97
C GLU A 90 -8.50 11.99 -4.53
N ILE A 91 -8.03 11.08 -3.67
CA ILE A 91 -8.47 10.99 -2.27
C ILE A 91 -8.01 12.22 -1.48
N VAL A 92 -6.74 12.60 -1.63
CA VAL A 92 -6.17 13.77 -0.94
C VAL A 92 -6.87 15.04 -1.40
N GLU A 93 -7.09 15.20 -2.72
CA GLU A 93 -7.84 16.34 -3.26
C GLU A 93 -9.28 16.39 -2.71
N ALA A 94 -9.98 15.25 -2.62
CA ALA A 94 -11.33 15.20 -2.05
C ALA A 94 -11.36 15.58 -0.57
N VAL A 95 -10.36 15.13 0.22
CA VAL A 95 -10.20 15.47 1.64
C VAL A 95 -9.88 16.95 1.81
N GLU A 96 -8.96 17.49 1.02
CA GLU A 96 -8.55 18.90 1.03
C GLU A 96 -9.73 19.81 0.68
N ARG A 97 -10.45 19.53 -0.40
CA ARG A 97 -11.63 20.32 -0.79
C ARG A 97 -12.69 20.39 0.30
N LYS A 98 -12.85 19.33 1.10
CA LYS A 98 -13.89 19.23 2.13
C LYS A 98 -13.45 19.83 3.48
N HIS A 99 -12.21 19.62 3.88
CA HIS A 99 -11.73 19.98 5.23
C HIS A 99 -10.69 21.11 5.26
N TYR A 100 -9.96 21.33 4.16
CA TYR A 100 -8.87 22.30 4.04
C TYR A 100 -8.95 23.08 2.72
N PRO A 101 -10.03 23.86 2.49
CA PRO A 101 -10.26 24.50 1.19
C PRO A 101 -9.19 25.52 0.79
N ARG A 102 -8.49 26.12 1.77
CA ARG A 102 -7.33 27.01 1.51
C ARG A 102 -6.13 26.25 0.95
N GLU A 103 -5.82 25.09 1.52
CA GLU A 103 -4.73 24.23 1.06
C GLU A 103 -5.05 23.62 -0.31
N ALA A 104 -6.31 23.22 -0.54
CA ALA A 104 -6.77 22.75 -1.84
C ALA A 104 -6.52 23.75 -2.97
N ALA A 105 -6.59 25.06 -2.67
CA ALA A 105 -6.35 26.13 -3.65
C ALA A 105 -4.85 26.37 -3.93
N MET A 106 -3.98 26.01 -2.98
CA MET A 106 -2.52 26.15 -3.11
C MET A 106 -1.84 24.85 -3.61
N ALA A 107 -2.58 23.75 -3.68
CA ALA A 107 -2.07 22.45 -4.09
C ALA A 107 -1.56 22.46 -5.54
N THR A 108 -0.33 21.99 -5.75
CA THR A 108 0.22 21.80 -7.10
C THR A 108 -0.14 20.40 -7.60
N LYS A 109 -0.80 20.30 -8.77
CA LYS A 109 -1.06 18.98 -9.39
C LYS A 109 0.24 18.32 -9.80
N ALA A 110 0.46 17.09 -9.31
CA ALA A 110 1.65 16.34 -9.67
C ALA A 110 1.52 15.87 -11.12
N SER A 111 2.55 16.08 -11.95
CA SER A 111 2.52 15.56 -13.32
C SER A 111 2.38 14.02 -13.30
N ARG A 112 1.68 13.44 -14.27
CA ARG A 112 1.50 11.98 -14.38
C ARG A 112 2.85 11.24 -14.33
N ALA A 113 3.88 11.80 -14.95
CA ALA A 113 5.24 11.25 -14.92
C ALA A 113 5.84 11.23 -13.50
N ALA A 114 5.60 12.27 -12.68
CA ALA A 114 6.04 12.30 -11.30
C ALA A 114 5.32 11.22 -10.45
N GLN A 115 4.03 11.01 -10.69
CA GLN A 115 3.24 9.97 -10.02
C GLN A 115 3.75 8.56 -10.34
N VAL A 116 3.98 8.26 -11.62
CA VAL A 116 4.55 6.98 -12.06
C VAL A 116 5.94 6.76 -11.45
N ARG A 117 6.78 7.80 -11.39
CA ARG A 117 8.11 7.70 -10.78
C ARG A 117 8.05 7.40 -9.28
N ILE A 118 7.12 8.03 -8.54
CA ILE A 118 6.90 7.75 -7.11
C ILE A 118 6.42 6.31 -6.92
N ALA A 119 5.49 5.85 -7.76
CA ALA A 119 5.00 4.47 -7.73
C ALA A 119 6.12 3.45 -7.99
N LEU A 120 6.91 3.63 -9.05
CA LEU A 120 8.05 2.75 -9.35
C LEU A 120 9.10 2.76 -8.24
N ALA A 121 9.40 3.92 -7.65
CA ALA A 121 10.33 4.02 -6.54
C ALA A 121 9.79 3.29 -5.29
N SER A 122 8.48 3.37 -5.02
CA SER A 122 7.83 2.61 -3.94
C SER A 122 7.91 1.09 -4.19
N VAL A 123 7.61 0.63 -5.41
CA VAL A 123 7.76 -0.78 -5.79
C VAL A 123 9.20 -1.27 -5.60
N GLY A 124 10.18 -0.50 -6.11
CA GLY A 124 11.59 -0.84 -5.94
C GLY A 124 12.02 -0.92 -4.47
N ARG A 125 11.56 0.02 -3.63
CA ARG A 125 11.80 -0.04 -2.18
C ARG A 125 11.13 -1.25 -1.54
N ALA A 126 9.89 -1.55 -1.90
CA ALA A 126 9.15 -2.68 -1.35
C ALA A 126 9.85 -4.01 -1.66
N ILE A 127 10.31 -4.19 -2.90
CA ILE A 127 11.10 -5.37 -3.29
C ILE A 127 12.42 -5.40 -2.53
N GLY A 128 13.20 -4.31 -2.56
CA GLY A 128 14.51 -4.26 -1.93
C GLY A 128 14.46 -4.52 -0.42
N TRP A 129 13.53 -3.90 0.30
CA TRP A 129 13.38 -4.11 1.74
C TRP A 129 12.83 -5.49 2.11
N ASN A 130 11.92 -6.06 1.32
CA ASN A 130 11.48 -7.44 1.57
C ASN A 130 12.61 -8.44 1.32
N LEU A 131 13.45 -8.20 0.30
CA LEU A 131 14.60 -9.04 0.02
C LEU A 131 15.66 -8.95 1.13
N LEU A 132 15.92 -7.74 1.64
CA LEU A 132 16.79 -7.52 2.79
C LEU A 132 16.22 -8.11 4.10
N ALA A 133 14.90 -8.13 4.24
CA ALA A 133 14.23 -8.73 5.39
C ALA A 133 14.08 -10.25 5.28
N LEU A 134 14.38 -10.84 4.11
CA LEU A 134 14.22 -12.28 3.87
C LEU A 134 15.02 -13.15 4.86
N PRO A 135 16.30 -12.87 5.16
CA PRO A 135 17.05 -13.62 6.17
C PRO A 135 16.42 -13.53 7.56
N LEU A 136 15.86 -12.37 7.91
CA LEU A 136 15.14 -12.16 9.17
C LEU A 136 13.84 -12.97 9.20
N TYR A 137 13.08 -12.99 8.10
CA TYR A 137 11.87 -13.80 8.00
C TYR A 137 12.16 -15.28 8.15
N ILE A 138 13.22 -15.78 7.49
CA ILE A 138 13.68 -17.17 7.59
C ILE A 138 14.11 -17.49 9.03
N LEU A 139 14.92 -16.62 9.64
CA LEU A 139 15.36 -16.79 11.01
C LEU A 139 14.17 -16.86 11.97
N LEU A 140 13.11 -16.09 11.74
CA LEU A 140 11.96 -16.05 12.62
C LEU A 140 10.96 -17.20 12.40
N LEU A 141 11.11 -18.04 11.37
CA LEU A 141 10.17 -19.14 11.07
C LEU A 141 9.93 -20.06 12.27
N PHE A 142 10.94 -20.31 13.12
CA PHE A 142 10.81 -21.19 14.29
C PHE A 142 9.81 -20.66 15.34
N THR A 143 9.53 -19.35 15.33
CA THR A 143 8.60 -18.73 16.29
C THR A 143 7.14 -18.80 15.84
N VAL A 144 6.85 -19.28 14.62
CA VAL A 144 5.53 -19.29 13.95
C VAL A 144 4.96 -17.89 13.69
N ILE A 145 4.92 -17.00 14.68
CA ILE A 145 4.37 -15.63 14.59
C ILE A 145 5.41 -14.58 14.18
N GLY A 146 6.71 -14.84 14.39
CA GLY A 146 7.77 -13.87 14.14
C GLY A 146 7.86 -13.37 12.69
N PRO A 147 7.71 -14.23 11.66
CA PRO A 147 7.71 -13.76 10.27
C PRO A 147 6.55 -12.79 10.00
N ALA A 148 5.37 -13.05 10.57
CA ALA A 148 4.20 -12.18 10.44
C ALA A 148 4.44 -10.82 11.11
N ILE A 149 5.00 -10.80 12.32
CA ILE A 149 5.34 -9.55 13.03
C ILE A 149 6.42 -8.75 12.29
N ALA A 150 7.49 -9.42 11.84
CA ALA A 150 8.57 -8.77 11.11
C ALA A 150 8.06 -8.19 9.78
N PHE A 151 7.26 -8.96 9.04
CA PHE A 151 6.66 -8.47 7.81
C PHE A 151 5.71 -7.30 8.08
N PHE A 152 4.87 -7.37 9.10
CA PHE A 152 4.01 -6.26 9.49
C PHE A 152 4.83 -4.99 9.77
N ALA A 153 5.91 -5.10 10.55
CA ALA A 153 6.77 -3.97 10.88
C ALA A 153 7.43 -3.35 9.63
N VAL A 154 8.00 -4.19 8.75
CA VAL A 154 8.59 -3.75 7.47
C VAL A 154 7.53 -3.09 6.58
N ASN A 155 6.32 -3.63 6.54
CA ASN A 155 5.23 -3.06 5.75
C ASN A 155 4.73 -1.74 6.31
N ALA A 156 4.51 -1.64 7.62
CA ALA A 156 4.11 -0.41 8.29
C ALA A 156 5.11 0.73 8.04
N LEU A 157 6.41 0.46 8.18
CA LEU A 157 7.46 1.47 7.96
C LEU A 157 7.45 2.04 6.54
N LEU A 158 7.31 1.16 5.56
CA LEU A 158 7.32 1.53 4.14
C LEU A 158 6.01 2.19 3.71
N LEU A 159 4.87 1.67 4.15
CA LEU A 159 3.57 2.23 3.83
C LEU A 159 3.43 3.65 4.40
N GLY A 160 3.89 3.85 5.64
CA GLY A 160 3.94 5.17 6.25
C GLY A 160 4.82 6.16 5.47
N ARG A 161 5.95 5.68 4.93
CA ARG A 161 6.82 6.49 4.06
C ARG A 161 6.13 6.82 2.73
N ASP A 162 5.55 5.83 2.07
CA ASP A 162 4.94 5.98 0.74
C ASP A 162 3.72 6.93 0.80
N LEU A 163 2.85 6.76 1.80
CA LEU A 163 1.73 7.66 2.04
C LEU A 163 2.20 9.10 2.33
N GLY A 164 3.28 9.26 3.08
CA GLY A 164 3.85 10.58 3.34
C GLY A 164 4.48 11.22 2.09
N GLU A 165 5.20 10.46 1.26
CA GLU A 165 5.77 10.96 0.00
C GLU A 165 4.69 11.44 -0.97
N LEU A 166 3.57 10.72 -1.04
CA LEU A 166 2.46 11.06 -1.93
C LEU A 166 1.77 12.37 -1.53
N VAL A 167 1.58 12.60 -0.22
CA VAL A 167 0.98 13.84 0.29
C VAL A 167 1.97 15.01 0.21
N ALA A 168 3.24 14.77 0.53
CA ALA A 168 4.30 15.77 0.40
C ALA A 168 4.48 16.24 -1.05
N ALA A 169 4.23 15.39 -2.05
CA ALA A 169 4.34 15.72 -3.46
C ALA A 169 3.51 16.95 -3.90
N ARG A 170 2.43 17.26 -3.18
CA ARG A 170 1.49 18.33 -3.53
C ARG A 170 1.81 19.68 -2.87
N HIS A 171 2.51 19.69 -1.75
CA HIS A 171 2.68 20.87 -0.88
C HIS A 171 4.14 21.15 -0.49
N VAL A 172 5.01 20.12 -0.50
CA VAL A 172 6.39 20.26 -0.02
C VAL A 172 7.33 20.48 -1.21
N PRO A 173 8.07 21.61 -1.24
CA PRO A 173 9.09 21.84 -2.25
C PRO A 173 10.15 20.73 -2.27
N LYS A 174 10.64 20.39 -3.46
CA LYS A 174 11.69 19.35 -3.62
C LYS A 174 12.95 19.63 -2.78
N ALA A 175 13.28 20.90 -2.55
CA ALA A 175 14.44 21.32 -1.77
C ALA A 175 14.34 20.95 -0.29
N SER A 176 13.16 21.05 0.33
CA SER A 176 12.93 20.75 1.75
C SER A 176 12.43 19.32 2.00
N TRP A 177 12.33 18.51 0.95
CA TRP A 177 11.74 17.17 0.99
C TRP A 177 12.45 16.22 1.98
N ARG A 178 13.79 16.25 2.01
CA ARG A 178 14.58 15.37 2.88
C ARG A 178 14.35 15.70 4.35
N ASP A 179 14.31 16.98 4.68
CA ASP A 179 14.11 17.48 6.05
C ASP A 179 12.67 17.23 6.51
N TRP A 180 11.70 17.35 5.60
CA TRP A 180 10.32 16.97 5.88
C TRP A 180 10.21 15.46 6.19
N LEU A 181 10.87 14.61 5.39
CA LEU A 181 10.90 13.16 5.64
C LEU A 181 11.64 12.79 6.93
N ALA A 182 12.64 13.56 7.34
CA ALA A 182 13.31 13.34 8.61
C ALA A 182 12.40 13.72 9.79
N SER A 183 11.81 14.92 9.75
CA SER A 183 11.01 15.48 10.84
C SER A 183 9.64 14.81 11.04
N THR A 184 9.10 14.11 10.05
CA THR A 184 7.78 13.45 10.14
C THR A 184 7.84 11.94 10.37
N ARG A 185 9.03 11.37 10.63
CA ARG A 185 9.25 9.90 10.71
C ARG A 185 8.30 9.19 11.68
N GLY A 186 8.13 9.72 12.90
CA GLY A 186 7.27 9.11 13.92
C GLY A 186 5.79 9.12 13.54
N ARG A 187 5.27 10.24 13.03
CA ARG A 187 3.86 10.34 12.61
C ARG A 187 3.57 9.46 11.39
N ARG A 188 4.48 9.43 10.41
CA ARG A 188 4.36 8.52 9.26
C ARG A 188 4.33 7.07 9.68
N LEU A 189 5.17 6.67 10.64
CA LEU A 189 5.15 5.32 11.18
C LEU A 189 3.79 4.99 11.80
N GLN A 190 3.18 5.89 12.56
CA GLN A 190 1.84 5.67 13.14
C GLN A 190 0.78 5.44 12.06
N ILE A 191 0.79 6.23 10.97
CA ILE A 191 -0.12 6.02 9.84
C ILE A 191 0.16 4.68 9.18
N GLY A 192 1.44 4.37 8.96
CA GLY A 192 1.87 3.10 8.39
C GLY A 192 1.41 1.89 9.19
N ILE A 193 1.50 1.94 10.52
CA ILE A 193 1.01 0.89 11.43
C ILE A 193 -0.50 0.72 11.29
N VAL A 194 -1.27 1.81 11.33
CA VAL A 194 -2.73 1.73 11.20
C VAL A 194 -3.14 1.21 9.82
N ALA A 195 -2.53 1.73 8.76
CA ALA A 195 -2.83 1.32 7.40
C ALA A 195 -2.44 -0.15 7.18
N ALA A 196 -1.26 -0.59 7.63
CA ALA A 196 -0.87 -2.00 7.60
C ALA A 196 -1.81 -2.88 8.41
N GLY A 197 -2.32 -2.40 9.56
CA GLY A 197 -3.28 -3.12 10.39
C GLY A 197 -4.63 -3.29 9.72
N LEU A 198 -5.17 -2.22 9.12
CA LEU A 198 -6.42 -2.25 8.35
C LEU A 198 -6.35 -3.25 7.20
N PHE A 199 -5.18 -3.34 6.57
CA PHE A 199 -4.93 -4.27 5.50
C PHE A 199 -4.88 -5.75 5.94
N MET A 200 -4.49 -6.04 7.18
CA MET A 200 -4.52 -7.40 7.73
C MET A 200 -5.92 -7.89 8.04
N VAL A 201 -6.87 -6.97 8.25
CA VAL A 201 -8.26 -7.31 8.57
C VAL A 201 -9.05 -7.52 7.27
N PRO A 202 -9.64 -8.70 7.04
CA PRO A 202 -10.52 -8.94 5.89
C PRO A 202 -11.63 -7.90 5.83
N VAL A 203 -12.05 -7.47 4.63
CA VAL A 203 -13.02 -6.38 4.38
C VAL A 203 -12.48 -4.99 4.67
N ALA A 204 -11.83 -4.75 5.81
CA ALA A 204 -11.20 -3.47 6.12
C ALA A 204 -10.05 -3.13 5.18
N ASN A 205 -9.42 -4.15 4.59
CA ASN A 205 -8.38 -4.02 3.56
C ASN A 205 -8.84 -3.21 2.32
N LEU A 206 -10.14 -3.21 2.01
CA LEU A 206 -10.71 -2.43 0.89
C LEU A 206 -10.71 -0.93 1.19
N LEU A 207 -10.83 -0.57 2.48
CA LEU A 207 -10.83 0.82 2.93
C LEU A 207 -9.43 1.33 3.26
N ALA A 208 -8.47 0.43 3.50
CA ALA A 208 -7.12 0.78 3.93
C ALA A 208 -6.39 1.80 3.03
N PRO A 209 -6.44 1.71 1.67
CA PRO A 209 -5.85 2.72 0.80
C PRO A 209 -6.46 4.11 1.03
N VAL A 210 -7.79 4.17 1.13
CA VAL A 210 -8.54 5.41 1.25
C VAL A 210 -8.34 6.06 2.60
N LEU A 211 -8.46 5.27 3.67
CA LEU A 211 -8.22 5.70 5.04
C LEU A 211 -6.77 6.12 5.24
N GLY A 212 -5.80 5.36 4.69
CA GLY A 212 -4.38 5.68 4.76
C GLY A 212 -4.05 7.03 4.11
N ALA A 213 -4.56 7.27 2.89
CA ALA A 213 -4.37 8.53 2.18
C ALA A 213 -5.04 9.71 2.91
N ALA A 214 -6.27 9.55 3.38
CA ALA A 214 -6.98 10.58 4.14
C ALA A 214 -6.25 10.92 5.47
N MET A 215 -5.78 9.90 6.19
CA MET A 215 -5.00 10.10 7.41
C MET A 215 -3.68 10.85 7.14
N ALA A 216 -3.02 10.56 6.02
CA ALA A 216 -1.80 11.25 5.61
C ALA A 216 -2.06 12.72 5.27
N ALA A 217 -3.15 13.05 4.57
CA ALA A 217 -3.57 14.42 4.30
C ALA A 217 -3.82 15.20 5.59
N HIS A 218 -4.61 14.64 6.51
CA HIS A 218 -4.85 15.25 7.82
C HIS A 218 -3.56 15.44 8.63
N MET A 219 -2.61 14.50 8.56
CA MET A 219 -1.33 14.63 9.27
C MET A 219 -0.48 15.79 8.74
N LEU A 220 -0.45 16.01 7.43
CA LEU A 220 0.27 17.11 6.81
C LEU A 220 -0.30 18.45 7.32
N HIS A 221 -1.60 18.66 7.09
CA HIS A 221 -2.25 19.95 7.33
C HIS A 221 -2.44 20.29 8.81
N ARG A 222 -2.52 19.28 9.70
CA ARG A 222 -2.59 19.51 11.16
C ARG A 222 -1.27 19.97 11.79
N LYS A 223 -0.19 20.09 11.01
CA LYS A 223 1.07 20.69 11.46
C LYS A 223 1.14 22.20 11.10
N GLU A 224 0.29 22.65 10.18
CA GLU A 224 0.29 24.02 9.63
C GLU A 224 -0.89 24.87 10.16
N ALA A 225 -1.81 24.24 10.91
CA ALA A 225 -2.86 24.90 11.70
C ALA A 225 -2.51 24.92 13.20
#